data_AF-A0A994J4J2-F1
#
_entry.id   AF-A0A994J4J2-F1
#
_cell.length_a   1.000
_cell.length_b   1.000
_cell.length_c   1.000
_cell.angle_alpha   90.00
_cell.angle_beta   90.00
_cell.angle_gamma   90.00
#
_symmetry.space_group_name_H-M   'P 1'
#
loop_
_entity.id
_entity.type
_entity.pdbx_description
1 polymer ?
#
loop_
_entity_poly.entity_id
_entity_poly.type
_entity_poly.pdbx_seq_one_letter_code
_entity_poly.pdbx_strand_id
1 'polypeptide(L)'
;RLTKRRQADTKAIQHLWAAIEIIRNQKQIANIDRITKYMSRVHGMHPKETTRQLSLAVKDGLIVETLTVGCKGSKAGIEQEGYWLPGDEISIKKKNTNKQEMGTYLRFIVSRMKERIPNHELVWAKMKGFGFWPAKVMQKEDNQVDVRFFGHHHQRAWIPSENIQDITVNIHRLHVKRSMGWKKACDELELHQRFLREGRFWKSKNEDRGEEEAESSISSTSNEQLKVTQEPRAKKGRRNQSVEPKKEEPEPETEAVSSSQEIPTMPQPIEKVSVSTQTKKLSASSPRMLHRSTQTTNDGVCQSMCHDKYTKIFNDFKDRMKSDHKRETERVVREALEKLRSEMEEEKRQAVNKAVANMQGEMDRKCKQVKEKCKEEFVEEIKKLATQHKQLISQTKKKQWCYNCEEEAMYHCCWNTSYCSIKCQQEHWHAEHKRTCRRKR
;
A
#
# COMPACT_ATOMS: atom_id res chain seq x y z
N ARG A 1 -42.28 -12.82 -23.56
CA ARG A 1 -41.31 -13.25 -22.53
C ARG A 1 -41.54 -14.72 -22.25
N LEU A 2 -40.65 -15.61 -22.72
CA LEU A 2 -40.70 -17.04 -22.36
C LEU A 2 -40.43 -17.15 -20.86
N THR A 3 -41.40 -17.64 -20.10
CA THR A 3 -41.22 -18.02 -18.69
C THR A 3 -40.28 -19.22 -18.64
N LYS A 4 -39.00 -19.01 -18.29
CA LYS A 4 -38.09 -20.13 -17.99
C LYS A 4 -38.68 -20.93 -16.83
N ARG A 5 -39.20 -22.13 -17.12
CA ARG A 5 -39.61 -23.08 -16.08
C ARG A 5 -38.34 -23.69 -15.47
N ARG A 6 -38.23 -23.62 -14.14
CA ARG A 6 -37.15 -24.23 -13.35
C ARG A 6 -37.09 -25.74 -13.65
N GLN A 7 -35.89 -26.27 -13.84
CA GLN A 7 -35.68 -27.70 -14.15
C GLN A 7 -35.24 -28.49 -12.90
N ALA A 8 -34.65 -27.83 -11.92
CA ALA A 8 -34.19 -28.44 -10.69
C ALA A 8 -35.32 -28.68 -9.68
N ASP A 9 -35.25 -29.81 -8.97
CA ASP A 9 -36.21 -30.15 -7.92
C ASP A 9 -36.06 -29.23 -6.70
N THR A 10 -37.17 -28.69 -6.21
CA THR A 10 -37.15 -27.65 -5.17
C THR A 10 -36.63 -28.18 -3.83
N LYS A 11 -36.91 -29.46 -3.52
CA LYS A 11 -36.45 -30.09 -2.28
C LYS A 11 -34.97 -30.48 -2.38
N ALA A 12 -34.53 -30.97 -3.55
CA ALA A 12 -33.13 -31.25 -3.82
C ALA A 12 -32.25 -29.99 -3.71
N ILE A 13 -32.71 -28.84 -4.20
CA ILE A 13 -31.98 -27.56 -4.10
C ILE A 13 -31.77 -27.15 -2.64
N GLN A 14 -32.80 -27.24 -1.79
CA GLN A 14 -32.68 -26.89 -0.37
C GLN A 14 -31.66 -27.78 0.35
N HIS A 15 -31.64 -29.08 0.03
CA HIS A 15 -30.64 -30.01 0.57
C HIS A 15 -29.23 -29.68 0.06
N LEU A 16 -29.07 -29.34 -1.23
CA LEU A 16 -27.79 -28.92 -1.79
C LEU A 16 -27.27 -27.62 -1.16
N TRP A 17 -28.16 -26.65 -0.89
CA TRP A 17 -27.80 -25.41 -0.20
C TRP A 17 -27.31 -25.69 1.22
N ALA A 18 -28.02 -26.51 1.98
CA ALA A 18 -27.60 -26.93 3.33
C ALA A 18 -26.23 -27.64 3.29
N ALA A 19 -26.00 -28.50 2.30
CA ALA A 19 -24.71 -29.17 2.11
C ALA A 19 -23.57 -28.15 1.89
N ILE A 20 -23.76 -27.20 0.96
CA ILE A 20 -22.77 -26.16 0.64
C ILE A 20 -22.50 -25.28 1.86
N GLU A 21 -23.54 -24.86 2.58
CA GLU A 21 -23.40 -24.01 3.77
C GLU A 21 -22.60 -24.70 4.87
N ILE A 22 -22.89 -25.97 5.17
CA ILE A 22 -22.19 -26.72 6.22
C ILE A 22 -20.72 -26.94 5.85
N ILE A 23 -20.42 -27.32 4.60
CA ILE A 23 -19.04 -27.53 4.15
C ILE A 23 -18.25 -26.21 4.24
N ARG A 24 -18.88 -25.08 3.91
CA ARG A 24 -18.23 -23.77 3.95
C ARG A 24 -18.07 -23.21 5.37
N ASN A 25 -19.01 -23.50 6.27
CA ASN A 25 -18.86 -23.19 7.70
C ASN A 25 -17.65 -23.91 8.31
N GLN A 26 -17.28 -25.08 7.77
CA GLN A 26 -16.05 -25.80 8.12
C GLN A 26 -14.78 -25.24 7.43
N LYS A 27 -14.89 -24.11 6.72
CA LYS A 27 -13.82 -23.48 5.93
C LYS A 27 -13.20 -24.41 4.88
N GLN A 28 -14.02 -25.29 4.31
CA GLN A 28 -13.63 -26.20 3.24
C GLN A 28 -14.29 -25.79 1.91
N ILE A 29 -13.64 -26.13 0.78
CA ILE A 29 -14.24 -25.97 -0.55
C ILE A 29 -15.39 -26.98 -0.67
N ALA A 30 -16.59 -26.50 -1.00
CA ALA A 30 -17.72 -27.34 -1.36
C ALA A 30 -17.51 -27.87 -2.79
N ASN A 31 -16.73 -28.95 -2.91
CA ASN A 31 -16.52 -29.66 -4.17
C ASN A 31 -17.54 -30.79 -4.34
N ILE A 32 -17.62 -31.35 -5.55
CA ILE A 32 -18.58 -32.40 -5.89
C ILE A 32 -18.50 -33.61 -4.96
N ASP A 33 -17.29 -34.03 -4.58
CA ASP A 33 -17.07 -35.18 -3.70
C ASP A 33 -17.65 -34.96 -2.30
N ARG A 34 -17.44 -33.77 -1.73
CA ARG A 34 -17.91 -33.43 -0.38
C ARG A 34 -19.42 -33.26 -0.35
N ILE A 35 -19.98 -32.60 -1.36
CA ILE A 35 -21.43 -32.43 -1.50
C ILE A 35 -22.09 -33.80 -1.65
N THR A 36 -21.55 -34.64 -2.53
CA THR A 36 -22.05 -36.01 -2.74
C THR A 36 -22.01 -36.84 -1.45
N LYS A 37 -20.90 -36.84 -0.72
CA LYS A 37 -20.77 -37.54 0.57
C LYS A 37 -21.78 -37.06 1.60
N TYR A 38 -21.98 -35.74 1.69
CA TYR A 38 -22.97 -35.16 2.60
C TYR A 38 -24.40 -35.58 2.21
N MET A 39 -24.74 -35.47 0.92
CA MET A 39 -26.07 -35.76 0.39
C MET A 39 -26.44 -37.24 0.51
N SER A 40 -25.49 -38.16 0.31
CA SER A 40 -25.72 -39.59 0.54
C SER A 40 -25.87 -39.92 2.02
N ARG A 41 -25.10 -39.28 2.91
CA ARG A 41 -25.14 -39.57 4.36
C ARG A 41 -26.36 -38.98 5.07
N VAL A 42 -26.75 -37.76 4.73
CA VAL A 42 -27.79 -37.00 5.46
C VAL A 42 -29.16 -37.13 4.80
N HIS A 43 -29.20 -37.13 3.46
CA HIS A 43 -30.44 -37.10 2.69
C HIS A 43 -30.69 -38.39 1.89
N GLY A 44 -29.83 -39.41 2.03
CA GLY A 44 -29.96 -40.69 1.33
C GLY A 44 -29.89 -40.57 -0.20
N MET A 45 -29.38 -39.45 -0.73
CA MET A 45 -29.40 -39.19 -2.17
C MET A 45 -28.25 -39.92 -2.86
N HIS A 46 -28.58 -40.63 -3.95
CA HIS A 46 -27.57 -41.35 -4.73
C HIS A 46 -26.58 -40.37 -5.37
N PRO A 47 -25.27 -40.69 -5.42
CA PRO A 47 -24.24 -39.82 -6.01
C PRO A 47 -24.58 -39.29 -7.41
N LYS A 48 -25.01 -40.17 -8.31
CA LYS A 48 -25.41 -39.80 -9.68
C LYS A 48 -26.57 -38.79 -9.71
N GLU A 49 -27.53 -38.95 -8.80
CA GLU A 49 -28.67 -38.02 -8.70
C GLU A 49 -28.25 -36.69 -8.08
N THR A 50 -27.31 -36.72 -7.12
CA THR A 50 -26.75 -35.50 -6.53
C THR A 50 -26.02 -34.67 -7.58
N THR A 51 -25.18 -35.30 -8.41
CA THR A 51 -24.51 -34.63 -9.53
C THR A 51 -25.52 -34.05 -10.52
N ARG A 52 -26.56 -34.82 -10.88
CA ARG A 52 -27.61 -34.36 -11.80
C ARG A 52 -28.33 -33.13 -11.25
N GLN A 53 -28.77 -33.15 -10.00
CA GLN A 53 -29.47 -32.03 -9.37
C GLN A 53 -28.56 -30.80 -9.20
N LEU A 54 -27.27 -31.01 -8.91
CA LEU A 54 -26.28 -29.94 -8.81
C LEU A 54 -26.08 -29.25 -10.18
N SER A 55 -25.95 -30.00 -11.27
CA SER A 55 -25.86 -29.44 -12.62
C SER A 55 -27.13 -28.70 -13.05
N LEU A 56 -28.32 -29.19 -12.68
CA LEU A 56 -29.58 -28.50 -12.93
C LEU A 56 -29.69 -27.20 -12.12
N ALA A 57 -29.27 -27.21 -10.86
CA ALA A 57 -29.25 -26.02 -10.01
C ALA A 57 -28.27 -24.94 -10.51
N VAL A 58 -27.13 -25.34 -11.09
CA VAL A 58 -26.20 -24.42 -11.77
C VAL A 58 -26.83 -23.83 -13.03
N LYS A 59 -27.47 -24.65 -13.87
CA LYS A 59 -28.18 -24.16 -15.08
C LYS A 59 -29.33 -23.20 -14.76
N ASP A 60 -30.01 -23.43 -13.63
CA ASP A 60 -31.09 -22.57 -13.14
C ASP A 60 -30.57 -21.32 -12.41
N GLY A 61 -29.25 -21.15 -12.25
CA GLY A 61 -28.63 -20.00 -11.59
C GLY A 61 -28.82 -19.95 -10.07
N LEU A 62 -29.18 -21.09 -9.46
CA LEU A 62 -29.44 -21.22 -8.02
C LEU A 62 -28.20 -21.67 -7.24
N ILE A 63 -27.16 -22.12 -7.95
CA ILE A 63 -25.83 -22.44 -7.44
C ILE A 63 -24.82 -21.92 -8.46
N VAL A 64 -23.72 -21.32 -8.01
CA VAL A 64 -22.64 -20.83 -8.87
C VAL A 64 -21.50 -21.85 -8.83
N GLU A 65 -20.97 -22.20 -10.00
CA GLU A 65 -19.80 -23.06 -10.15
C GLU A 65 -18.59 -22.21 -10.49
N THR A 66 -17.46 -22.40 -9.80
CA THR A 66 -16.24 -21.61 -10.02
C THR A 66 -15.00 -22.44 -9.75
N LEU A 67 -13.94 -22.24 -10.54
CA LEU A 67 -12.62 -22.82 -10.28
C LEU A 67 -11.97 -22.13 -9.09
N THR A 68 -11.62 -22.90 -8.06
CA THR A 68 -11.05 -22.36 -6.81
C THR A 68 -9.90 -23.21 -6.29
N VAL A 69 -8.89 -22.54 -5.72
CA VAL A 69 -7.69 -23.19 -5.18
C VAL A 69 -7.88 -23.48 -3.70
N GLY A 70 -7.68 -24.75 -3.30
CA GLY A 70 -7.73 -25.16 -1.89
C GLY A 70 -6.61 -24.53 -1.06
N CYS A 71 -6.95 -23.87 0.04
CA CYS A 71 -5.94 -23.29 0.96
C CYS A 71 -5.55 -24.23 2.12
N LYS A 72 -6.13 -25.44 2.21
CA LYS A 72 -5.93 -26.38 3.33
C LYS A 72 -6.06 -27.85 2.91
N GLY A 73 -5.29 -28.72 3.59
CA GLY A 73 -5.32 -30.18 3.42
C GLY A 73 -4.32 -30.70 2.38
N SER A 74 -4.34 -32.02 2.13
CA SER A 74 -3.38 -32.69 1.23
C SER A 74 -3.48 -32.29 -0.25
N LYS A 75 -4.53 -31.54 -0.62
CA LYS A 75 -4.73 -30.98 -1.97
C LYS A 75 -4.66 -29.44 -1.98
N ALA A 76 -3.94 -28.84 -1.03
CA ALA A 76 -3.73 -27.38 -1.00
C ALA A 76 -2.90 -26.94 -2.23
N GLY A 77 -3.31 -25.86 -2.89
CA GLY A 77 -2.66 -25.35 -4.10
C GLY A 77 -3.18 -25.95 -5.42
N ILE A 78 -4.06 -26.95 -5.38
CA ILE A 78 -4.64 -27.57 -6.58
C ILE A 78 -5.99 -26.91 -6.91
N GLU A 79 -6.15 -26.46 -8.16
CA GLU A 79 -7.41 -25.95 -8.69
C GLU A 79 -8.50 -27.03 -8.69
N GLN A 80 -9.64 -26.70 -8.11
CA GLN A 80 -10.78 -27.59 -7.98
C GLN A 80 -12.08 -26.84 -8.24
N GLU A 81 -13.06 -27.52 -8.81
CA GLU A 81 -14.43 -27.01 -8.95
C GLU A 81 -15.06 -26.82 -7.56
N GLY A 82 -15.49 -25.60 -7.28
CA GLY A 82 -16.19 -25.22 -6.07
C GLY A 82 -17.59 -24.70 -6.39
N TYR A 83 -18.56 -25.09 -5.56
CA TYR A 83 -19.95 -24.67 -5.66
C TYR A 83 -20.31 -23.64 -4.58
N TRP A 84 -21.03 -22.58 -4.97
CA TRP A 84 -21.32 -21.40 -4.14
C TRP A 84 -22.81 -21.06 -4.18
N LEU A 85 -23.32 -20.44 -3.10
CA LEU A 85 -24.66 -19.87 -3.11
C LEU A 85 -24.64 -18.51 -3.82
N PRO A 86 -25.67 -18.17 -4.62
CA PRO A 86 -25.79 -16.86 -5.26
C PRO A 86 -25.71 -15.73 -4.23
N GLY A 87 -24.80 -14.76 -4.43
CA GLY A 87 -24.55 -13.65 -3.50
C GLY A 87 -23.28 -13.76 -2.66
N ASP A 88 -22.70 -14.96 -2.52
CA ASP A 88 -21.45 -15.15 -1.77
C ASP A 88 -20.20 -14.64 -2.50
N GLU A 89 -20.24 -14.50 -3.83
CA GLU A 89 -19.18 -13.89 -4.63
C GLU A 89 -18.87 -12.45 -4.20
N ILE A 90 -19.90 -11.69 -3.84
CA ILE A 90 -19.78 -10.29 -3.42
C ILE A 90 -19.12 -10.21 -2.03
N SER A 91 -19.37 -11.18 -1.16
CA SER A 91 -18.73 -11.30 0.16
C SER A 91 -17.25 -11.69 0.04
N ILE A 92 -16.88 -12.53 -0.92
CA ILE A 92 -15.47 -12.91 -1.16
C ILE A 92 -14.71 -11.76 -1.82
N LYS A 93 -15.29 -11.12 -2.83
CA LYS A 93 -14.71 -9.90 -3.43
C LYS A 93 -14.58 -8.80 -2.40
N LYS A 94 -15.62 -8.51 -1.58
CA LYS A 94 -15.54 -7.53 -0.48
C LYS A 94 -14.54 -7.92 0.61
N LYS A 95 -14.40 -9.20 0.96
CA LYS A 95 -13.40 -9.63 1.97
C LYS A 95 -11.98 -9.58 1.42
N ASN A 96 -11.77 -9.92 0.14
CA ASN A 96 -10.46 -9.82 -0.50
C ASN A 96 -10.09 -8.36 -0.80
N THR A 97 -11.00 -7.53 -1.30
CA THR A 97 -10.76 -6.10 -1.47
C THR A 97 -10.55 -5.42 -0.12
N ASN A 98 -11.37 -5.69 0.91
CA ASN A 98 -11.17 -5.11 2.24
C ASN A 98 -9.90 -5.63 2.91
N LYS A 99 -9.50 -6.91 2.75
CA LYS A 99 -8.20 -7.41 3.22
C LYS A 99 -7.02 -6.80 2.46
N GLN A 100 -7.15 -6.59 1.15
CA GLN A 100 -6.10 -6.02 0.29
C GLN A 100 -6.00 -4.49 0.44
N GLU A 101 -7.13 -3.81 0.65
CA GLU A 101 -7.24 -2.39 1.01
C GLU A 101 -6.73 -2.18 2.42
N MET A 102 -7.13 -2.99 3.40
CA MET A 102 -6.56 -2.95 4.75
C MET A 102 -5.09 -3.29 4.74
N GLY A 103 -4.64 -4.26 3.94
CA GLY A 103 -3.22 -4.58 3.77
C GLY A 103 -2.44 -3.44 3.12
N THR A 104 -3.02 -2.75 2.14
CA THR A 104 -2.43 -1.59 1.47
C THR A 104 -2.46 -0.36 2.35
N TYR A 105 -3.52 -0.16 3.15
CA TYR A 105 -3.67 0.89 4.13
C TYR A 105 -2.78 0.66 5.36
N LEU A 106 -2.61 -0.57 5.82
CA LEU A 106 -1.61 -0.97 6.82
C LEU A 106 -0.19 -0.81 6.28
N ARG A 107 0.08 -1.18 5.02
CA ARG A 107 1.36 -0.88 4.36
C ARG A 107 1.59 0.63 4.26
N PHE A 108 0.57 1.41 3.94
CA PHE A 108 0.64 2.86 3.86
C PHE A 108 0.79 3.52 5.24
N ILE A 109 0.10 3.03 6.27
CA ILE A 109 0.24 3.49 7.67
C ILE A 109 1.61 3.10 8.21
N VAL A 110 2.08 1.87 7.98
CA VAL A 110 3.40 1.41 8.42
C VAL A 110 4.51 2.12 7.65
N SER A 111 4.36 2.35 6.33
CA SER A 111 5.27 3.20 5.55
C SER A 111 5.28 4.63 6.07
N ARG A 112 4.11 5.25 6.33
CA ARG A 112 4.05 6.63 6.85
C ARG A 112 4.48 6.77 8.31
N MET A 113 4.28 5.74 9.14
CA MET A 113 4.80 5.71 10.50
C MET A 113 6.32 5.49 10.51
N LYS A 114 6.88 4.79 9.52
CA LYS A 114 8.33 4.58 9.36
C LYS A 114 9.05 5.67 8.57
N GLU A 115 8.37 6.44 7.71
CA GLU A 115 8.85 7.71 7.14
C GLU A 115 9.06 8.79 8.21
N ARG A 116 8.47 8.60 9.40
CA ARG A 116 8.63 9.51 10.55
C ARG A 116 9.72 9.06 11.54
N ILE A 117 10.42 7.95 11.30
CA ILE A 117 11.58 7.57 12.11
C ILE A 117 12.81 8.05 11.32
N PRO A 118 13.41 9.21 11.65
CA PRO A 118 14.69 9.57 11.05
C PRO A 118 15.69 8.43 11.28
N ASN A 119 16.52 8.15 10.29
CA ASN A 119 17.57 7.14 10.43
C ASN A 119 18.36 7.44 11.71
N HIS A 120 18.26 6.54 12.69
CA HIS A 120 18.96 6.70 13.95
C HIS A 120 20.46 6.79 13.68
N GLU A 121 21.09 7.84 14.20
CA GLU A 121 22.53 8.01 14.11
C GLU A 121 23.22 6.79 14.74
N LEU A 122 24.24 6.28 14.05
CA LEU A 122 25.00 5.13 14.50
C LEU A 122 26.26 5.63 15.19
N VAL A 123 26.60 5.03 16.33
CA VAL A 123 27.75 5.45 17.13
C VAL A 123 28.45 4.24 17.76
N TRP A 124 29.72 4.42 18.12
CA TRP A 124 30.41 3.57 19.06
C TRP A 124 30.23 4.15 20.46
N ALA A 125 29.60 3.40 21.35
CA ALA A 125 29.33 3.84 22.73
C ALA A 125 30.05 2.93 23.74
N LYS A 126 30.60 3.53 24.79
CA LYS A 126 31.30 2.82 25.86
C LYS A 126 30.57 2.94 27.19
N MET A 127 30.18 1.80 27.76
CA MET A 127 29.66 1.72 29.13
C MET A 127 30.80 1.53 30.14
N LYS A 128 30.60 2.02 31.37
CA LYS A 128 31.55 1.83 32.47
C LYS A 128 31.80 0.33 32.70
N GLY A 129 33.07 -0.09 32.64
CA GLY A 129 33.48 -1.48 32.78
C GLY A 129 33.46 -2.32 31.49
N PHE A 130 33.05 -1.73 30.36
CA PHE A 130 33.04 -2.38 29.06
C PHE A 130 33.87 -1.58 28.03
N GLY A 131 34.22 -2.24 26.93
CA GLY A 131 34.80 -1.58 25.75
C GLY A 131 33.74 -0.85 24.92
N PHE A 132 34.13 -0.32 23.76
CA PHE A 132 33.19 0.27 22.81
C PHE A 132 32.33 -0.79 22.11
N TRP A 133 31.03 -0.53 22.01
CA TRP A 133 30.05 -1.35 21.30
C TRP A 133 29.26 -0.49 20.31
N PRO A 134 28.81 -1.06 19.19
CA PRO A 134 28.01 -0.33 18.23
C PRO A 134 26.60 -0.12 18.78
N ALA A 135 26.02 1.05 18.55
CA ALA A 135 24.69 1.41 19.04
C ALA A 135 23.96 2.40 18.12
N LYS A 136 22.63 2.46 18.29
CA LYS A 136 21.73 3.44 17.65
C LYS A 136 21.39 4.53 18.65
N VAL A 137 21.49 5.79 18.24
CA VAL A 137 21.06 6.92 19.05
C VAL A 137 19.55 7.03 19.03
N MET A 138 18.93 6.97 20.20
CA MET A 138 17.49 7.15 20.37
C MET A 138 17.15 8.62 20.61
N GLN A 139 17.91 9.29 21.48
CA GLN A 139 17.79 10.72 21.79
C GLN A 139 19.13 11.26 22.32
N LYS A 140 19.33 12.57 22.19
CA LYS A 140 20.53 13.30 22.64
C LYS A 140 20.13 14.38 23.65
N GLU A 141 20.87 14.46 24.75
CA GLU A 141 20.86 15.58 25.70
C GLU A 141 22.28 16.17 25.74
N ASP A 142 22.46 17.37 26.29
CA ASP A 142 23.74 18.11 26.20
C ASP A 142 24.94 17.31 26.75
N ASN A 143 24.76 16.54 27.82
CA ASN A 143 25.83 15.80 28.50
C ASN A 143 25.76 14.27 28.33
N GLN A 144 24.69 13.73 27.77
CA GLN A 144 24.49 12.29 27.66
C GLN A 144 23.62 11.91 26.46
N VAL A 145 23.88 10.72 25.93
CA VAL A 145 23.19 10.16 24.76
C VAL A 145 22.51 8.86 25.16
N ASP A 146 21.22 8.77 24.90
CA ASP A 146 20.48 7.52 25.08
C ASP A 146 20.65 6.67 23.83
N VAL A 147 21.29 5.52 24.02
CA VAL A 147 21.62 4.61 22.93
C VAL A 147 21.01 3.24 23.16
N ARG A 148 20.73 2.56 22.05
CA ARG A 148 20.38 1.14 22.03
C ARG A 148 21.46 0.35 21.32
N PHE A 149 22.15 -0.52 22.06
CA PHE A 149 23.24 -1.34 21.54
C PHE A 149 22.73 -2.40 20.56
N PHE A 150 23.57 -2.73 19.57
CA PHE A 150 23.41 -3.93 18.75
C PHE A 150 23.86 -5.18 19.51
N GLY A 151 23.44 -6.35 19.04
CA GLY A 151 23.73 -7.64 19.66
C GLY A 151 22.57 -8.20 20.47
N HIS A 152 22.78 -9.41 21.03
CA HIS A 152 21.72 -10.30 21.53
C HIS A 152 20.70 -9.68 22.52
N HIS A 153 21.14 -8.80 23.41
CA HIS A 153 20.26 -8.24 24.45
C HIS A 153 19.62 -6.91 24.07
N HIS A 154 20.05 -6.29 22.96
CA HIS A 154 19.60 -4.96 22.50
C HIS A 154 19.44 -3.94 23.63
N GLN A 155 20.43 -3.91 24.53
CA GLN A 155 20.39 -3.16 25.78
C GLN A 155 20.30 -1.65 25.50
N ARG A 156 19.50 -0.94 26.29
CA ARG A 156 19.37 0.53 26.25
C ARG A 156 20.09 1.14 27.44
N ALA A 157 20.81 2.23 27.23
CA ALA A 157 21.52 2.93 28.29
C ALA A 157 21.79 4.40 27.92
N TRP A 158 21.86 5.24 28.94
CA TRP A 158 22.42 6.58 28.85
C TRP A 158 23.94 6.52 28.94
N ILE A 159 24.61 7.11 27.95
CA ILE A 159 26.06 7.12 27.82
C ILE A 159 26.52 8.57 27.81
N PRO A 160 27.45 8.95 28.70
CA PRO A 160 28.01 10.30 28.68
C PRO A 160 28.62 10.63 27.32
N SER A 161 28.45 11.88 26.86
CA SER A 161 28.86 12.30 25.52
C SER A 161 30.36 12.08 25.25
N GLU A 162 31.22 12.14 26.27
CA GLU A 162 32.66 11.85 26.15
C GLU A 162 32.99 10.37 25.84
N ASN A 163 32.04 9.48 26.08
CA ASN A 163 32.15 8.04 25.83
C ASN A 163 31.46 7.61 24.52
N ILE A 164 31.10 8.58 23.67
CA ILE A 164 30.57 8.37 22.33
C ILE A 164 31.65 8.69 21.29
N GLN A 165 31.74 7.85 20.27
CA GLN A 165 32.62 8.02 19.11
C GLN A 165 31.81 7.83 17.84
N ASP A 166 32.16 8.57 16.79
CA ASP A 166 31.49 8.48 15.49
C ASP A 166 31.66 7.08 14.88
N ILE A 167 30.63 6.54 14.23
CA ILE A 167 30.68 5.18 13.68
C ILE A 167 31.78 4.98 12.62
N THR A 168 32.21 6.06 11.96
CA THR A 168 33.27 6.06 10.94
C THR A 168 34.68 5.92 11.52
N VAL A 169 34.85 6.10 12.84
CA VAL A 169 36.15 5.94 13.51
C VAL A 169 36.67 4.52 13.32
N ASN A 170 37.95 4.41 12.95
CA ASN A 170 38.59 3.11 12.76
C ASN A 170 38.58 2.31 14.08
N ILE A 171 37.88 1.17 14.04
CA ILE A 171 37.66 0.28 15.18
C ILE A 171 38.94 -0.21 15.87
N HIS A 172 40.07 -0.26 15.15
CA HIS A 172 41.36 -0.68 15.72
C HIS A 172 41.94 0.34 16.69
N ARG A 173 41.49 1.60 16.63
CA ARG A 173 41.90 2.68 17.54
C ARG A 173 41.07 2.71 18.83
N LEU A 174 39.98 1.95 18.90
CA LEU A 174 39.06 1.91 20.04
C LEU A 174 39.39 0.75 20.99
N HIS A 175 39.21 0.98 22.29
CA HIS A 175 39.33 -0.07 23.30
C HIS A 175 38.11 -1.01 23.24
N VAL A 176 38.26 -2.15 22.56
CA VAL A 176 37.19 -3.13 22.34
C VAL A 176 37.60 -4.52 22.83
N LYS A 177 36.66 -5.20 23.50
CA LYS A 177 36.79 -6.63 23.85
C LYS A 177 36.11 -7.46 22.77
N ARG A 178 36.90 -8.09 21.90
CA ARG A 178 36.45 -8.88 20.72
C ARG A 178 35.83 -10.24 21.09
N SER A 179 34.89 -10.22 22.03
CA SER A 179 34.08 -11.38 22.39
C SER A 179 33.17 -11.81 21.24
N MET A 180 32.67 -13.04 21.28
CA MET A 180 31.73 -13.53 20.27
C MET A 180 30.43 -12.71 20.22
N GLY A 181 29.95 -12.19 21.36
CA GLY A 181 28.79 -11.30 21.40
C GLY A 181 29.05 -9.98 20.68
N TRP A 182 30.26 -9.43 20.83
CA TRP A 182 30.66 -8.18 20.19
C TRP A 182 30.81 -8.34 18.67
N LYS A 183 31.37 -9.46 18.20
CA LYS A 183 31.44 -9.76 16.75
C LYS A 183 30.05 -9.81 16.12
N LYS A 184 29.10 -10.53 16.75
CA LYS A 184 27.70 -10.58 16.30
C LYS A 184 27.02 -9.21 16.26
N ALA A 185 27.32 -8.34 17.22
CA ALA A 185 26.81 -6.97 17.23
C ALA A 185 27.37 -6.14 16.04
N CYS A 186 28.62 -6.37 15.65
CA CYS A 186 29.23 -5.73 14.47
C CYS A 186 28.63 -6.29 13.16
N ASP A 187 28.40 -7.60 13.08
CA ASP A 187 27.72 -8.21 11.92
C ASP A 187 26.30 -7.66 11.74
N GLU A 188 25.57 -7.48 12.85
CA GLU A 188 24.23 -6.88 12.86
C GLU A 188 24.26 -5.40 12.43
N LEU A 189 25.26 -4.65 12.86
CA LEU A 189 25.49 -3.25 12.43
C LEU A 189 25.73 -3.18 10.92
N GLU A 190 26.63 -4.00 10.37
CA GLU A 190 26.95 -3.99 8.93
C GLU A 190 25.70 -4.35 8.11
N LEU A 191 24.93 -5.36 8.56
CA LEU A 191 23.66 -5.70 7.94
C LEU A 191 22.67 -4.53 7.98
N HIS A 192 22.61 -3.80 9.10
CA HIS A 192 21.76 -2.63 9.24
C HIS A 192 22.19 -1.50 8.29
N GLN A 193 23.49 -1.20 8.20
CA GLN A 193 24.02 -0.20 7.26
C GLN A 193 23.76 -0.59 5.80
N ARG A 194 23.90 -1.89 5.48
CA ARG A 194 23.55 -2.44 4.18
C ARG A 194 22.07 -2.23 3.85
N PHE A 195 21.16 -2.51 4.78
CA PHE A 195 19.73 -2.27 4.58
C PHE A 195 19.38 -0.79 4.41
N LEU A 196 20.09 0.10 5.10
CA LEU A 196 19.96 1.54 4.90
C LEU A 196 20.40 1.96 3.49
N ARG A 197 21.51 1.41 2.97
CA ARG A 197 22.00 1.68 1.60
C ARG A 197 21.07 1.14 0.50
N GLU A 198 20.54 -0.05 0.71
CA GLU A 198 19.71 -0.75 -0.29
C GLU A 198 18.22 -0.37 -0.22
N GLY A 199 17.82 0.48 0.74
CA GLY A 199 16.42 0.80 0.97
C GLY A 199 15.57 -0.44 1.28
N ARG A 200 16.18 -1.52 1.78
CA ARG A 200 15.48 -2.78 2.08
C ARG A 200 14.74 -2.66 3.40
N PHE A 201 13.45 -2.42 3.31
CA PHE A 201 12.56 -2.33 4.47
C PHE A 201 12.08 -3.73 4.91
N TRP A 202 11.98 -3.93 6.22
CA TRP A 202 11.46 -5.15 6.82
C TRP A 202 10.04 -5.47 6.31
N LYS A 203 9.92 -6.46 5.42
CA LYS A 203 8.65 -7.12 5.08
C LYS A 203 8.25 -8.01 6.26
N SER A 204 7.06 -7.81 6.82
CA SER A 204 6.54 -8.73 7.83
C SER A 204 6.36 -10.10 7.18
N LYS A 205 7.00 -11.13 7.74
CA LYS A 205 6.99 -12.50 7.23
C LYS A 205 5.61 -13.14 7.46
N ASN A 206 4.65 -12.77 6.61
CA ASN A 206 3.47 -13.54 6.26
C ASN A 206 3.10 -13.07 4.85
N GLU A 207 3.09 -14.00 3.89
CA GLU A 207 2.84 -13.80 2.45
C GLU A 207 4.09 -13.57 1.56
N ASP A 208 5.16 -14.35 1.74
CA ASP A 208 6.11 -14.62 0.64
C ASP A 208 6.90 -15.92 0.89
N ARG A 209 6.37 -17.06 0.42
CA ARG A 209 7.12 -18.31 0.21
C ARG A 209 6.58 -18.98 -1.06
N GLY A 210 6.76 -18.29 -2.17
CA GLY A 210 6.45 -18.83 -3.47
C GLY A 210 6.83 -17.81 -4.52
N GLU A 211 8.13 -17.62 -4.71
CA GLU A 211 8.81 -17.13 -5.92
C GLU A 211 10.18 -16.56 -5.49
N GLU A 212 11.21 -17.36 -5.72
CA GLU A 212 12.66 -17.03 -5.85
C GLU A 212 13.50 -18.23 -5.39
N GLU A 213 13.30 -19.38 -6.04
CA GLU A 213 14.34 -20.43 -6.17
C GLU A 213 14.23 -21.03 -7.57
N ALA A 214 14.61 -20.25 -8.57
CA ALA A 214 15.00 -20.73 -9.88
C ALA A 214 16.01 -19.72 -10.42
N GLU A 215 17.26 -19.84 -9.98
CA GLU A 215 18.48 -19.63 -10.78
C GLU A 215 19.71 -19.60 -9.87
N SER A 216 20.20 -20.79 -9.51
CA SER A 216 21.64 -21.07 -9.46
C SER A 216 21.83 -22.56 -9.15
N SER A 217 21.83 -23.35 -10.22
CA SER A 217 22.23 -24.75 -10.17
C SER A 217 23.76 -24.88 -10.06
N ILE A 218 24.17 -25.91 -9.33
CA ILE A 218 25.40 -26.74 -9.41
C ILE A 218 26.74 -26.19 -8.91
N SER A 219 27.21 -26.72 -7.77
CA SER A 219 28.23 -27.79 -7.77
C SER A 219 28.41 -28.47 -6.39
N SER A 220 28.09 -29.76 -6.40
CA SER A 220 28.49 -30.95 -5.62
C SER A 220 29.58 -30.85 -4.52
N THR A 221 29.34 -31.40 -3.33
CA THR A 221 29.70 -32.80 -2.90
C THR A 221 29.71 -32.98 -1.37
N SER A 222 29.07 -34.07 -0.95
CA SER A 222 29.48 -35.06 0.07
C SER A 222 29.54 -34.74 1.58
N ASN A 223 28.71 -35.54 2.29
CA ASN A 223 29.03 -36.49 3.37
C ASN A 223 28.48 -36.28 4.81
N GLU A 224 27.55 -37.20 5.13
CA GLU A 224 27.44 -38.08 6.31
C GLU A 224 27.17 -37.60 7.77
N GLN A 225 26.21 -38.35 8.35
CA GLN A 225 26.09 -38.87 9.73
C GLN A 225 25.46 -38.04 10.88
N LEU A 226 24.20 -38.43 11.17
CA LEU A 226 23.64 -38.91 12.46
C LEU A 226 24.32 -38.47 13.78
N LYS A 227 23.56 -37.84 14.71
CA LYS A 227 23.10 -38.46 15.98
C LYS A 227 22.21 -37.55 16.85
N VAL A 228 21.31 -38.24 17.55
CA VAL A 228 20.35 -37.90 18.61
C VAL A 228 20.99 -37.18 19.82
N THR A 229 20.24 -36.33 20.54
CA THR A 229 19.82 -36.48 21.98
C THR A 229 19.56 -35.14 22.72
N GLN A 230 18.31 -34.98 23.16
CA GLN A 230 17.75 -34.38 24.39
C GLN A 230 18.19 -33.01 24.98
N GLU A 231 17.15 -32.22 25.24
CA GLU A 231 16.99 -31.14 26.23
C GLU A 231 17.45 -31.53 27.67
N PRO A 232 17.76 -30.58 28.58
CA PRO A 232 16.70 -30.00 29.40
C PRO A 232 16.85 -28.54 29.86
N ARG A 233 15.68 -27.92 30.05
CA ARG A 233 15.41 -26.68 30.81
C ARG A 233 15.66 -26.82 32.31
N ALA A 234 16.11 -25.73 32.94
CA ALA A 234 15.81 -25.25 34.31
C ALA A 234 16.62 -23.96 34.56
N LYS A 235 16.29 -22.97 35.39
CA LYS A 235 15.19 -22.63 36.31
C LYS A 235 15.47 -21.20 36.83
N LYS A 236 14.39 -20.46 37.08
CA LYS A 236 14.13 -19.54 38.23
C LYS A 236 14.92 -18.23 38.46
N GLY A 237 14.10 -17.19 38.68
CA GLY A 237 14.21 -16.21 39.78
C GLY A 237 14.73 -14.84 39.36
N ARG A 238 14.29 -13.69 39.90
CA ARG A 238 13.36 -13.36 40.99
C ARG A 238 13.24 -11.82 41.04
N ARG A 239 12.02 -11.30 40.83
CA ARG A 239 11.30 -10.31 41.67
C ARG A 239 12.08 -9.09 42.26
N ASN A 240 11.65 -7.86 41.95
CA ASN A 240 10.88 -6.97 42.86
C ASN A 240 10.57 -5.58 42.26
N GLN A 241 9.33 -5.13 42.55
CA GLN A 241 8.80 -3.78 42.90
C GLN A 241 9.26 -2.56 42.09
N SER A 242 8.49 -1.53 41.74
CA SER A 242 7.09 -1.04 41.90
C SER A 242 7.23 0.49 41.70
N VAL A 243 6.16 1.17 41.23
CA VAL A 243 5.73 2.55 41.60
C VAL A 243 5.27 3.33 40.34
N GLU A 244 3.97 3.68 40.33
CA GLU A 244 3.32 4.65 39.42
C GLU A 244 3.79 6.09 39.74
N PRO A 245 3.52 7.08 38.87
CA PRO A 245 2.30 7.87 39.12
C PRO A 245 1.55 8.43 37.88
N LYS A 246 0.22 8.50 38.06
CA LYS A 246 -0.80 9.52 37.77
C LYS A 246 -0.63 10.60 36.67
N LYS A 247 -1.81 10.85 36.06
CA LYS A 247 -2.27 11.94 35.17
C LYS A 247 -2.21 13.34 35.79
N GLU A 248 -2.08 14.36 34.93
CA GLU A 248 -2.89 15.59 34.96
C GLU A 248 -2.78 16.35 33.62
N GLU A 249 -3.89 16.95 33.21
CA GLU A 249 -4.02 17.96 32.15
C GLU A 249 -4.34 19.29 32.87
N PRO A 250 -3.96 20.46 32.33
CA PRO A 250 -5.00 21.35 31.80
C PRO A 250 -4.59 22.26 30.61
N GLU A 251 -5.57 22.63 29.78
CA GLU A 251 -5.66 23.87 28.96
C GLU A 251 -6.11 25.08 29.86
N PRO A 252 -6.32 26.36 29.42
CA PRO A 252 -6.43 26.95 28.06
C PRO A 252 -5.78 28.38 27.92
N GLU A 253 -6.19 29.10 26.86
CA GLU A 253 -6.17 30.57 26.59
C GLU A 253 -5.10 31.09 25.60
N THR A 254 -5.32 32.04 24.67
CA THR A 254 -6.46 32.86 24.19
C THR A 254 -6.04 33.60 22.90
N GLU A 255 -7.02 34.27 22.26
CA GLU A 255 -6.94 35.37 21.27
C GLU A 255 -6.98 34.96 19.77
N ALA A 256 -8.10 35.17 19.07
CA ALA A 256 -8.61 36.43 18.46
C ALA A 256 -7.65 36.95 17.37
N VAL A 257 -8.06 37.21 16.11
CA VAL A 257 -8.90 38.35 15.68
C VAL A 257 -9.71 38.02 14.41
N SER A 258 -10.82 38.73 14.29
CA SER A 258 -11.96 38.70 13.35
C SER A 258 -11.80 39.63 12.12
N SER A 259 -12.88 39.69 11.29
CA SER A 259 -13.30 40.69 10.28
C SER A 259 -12.81 40.53 8.83
N SER A 260 -13.60 40.69 7.74
CA SER A 260 -15.02 41.06 7.46
C SER A 260 -15.30 40.79 5.94
N GLN A 261 -16.43 40.20 5.51
CA GLN A 261 -17.71 40.82 5.01
C GLN A 261 -17.67 41.28 3.52
N GLU A 262 -18.25 40.53 2.56
CA GLU A 262 -19.58 40.62 1.87
C GLU A 262 -19.70 41.46 0.55
N ILE A 263 -19.95 40.74 -0.57
CA ILE A 263 -20.86 40.88 -1.77
C ILE A 263 -21.43 42.31 -2.06
N PRO A 264 -21.54 42.86 -3.33
CA PRO A 264 -22.39 42.24 -4.37
C PRO A 264 -22.23 42.55 -5.90
N THR A 265 -22.91 41.68 -6.69
CA THR A 265 -23.62 41.90 -7.98
C THR A 265 -22.91 41.75 -9.35
N MET A 266 -23.53 40.94 -10.22
CA MET A 266 -23.43 40.89 -11.70
C MET A 266 -24.24 42.03 -12.35
N PRO A 267 -24.04 42.39 -13.65
CA PRO A 267 -24.72 41.71 -14.78
C PRO A 267 -23.83 41.42 -16.04
N GLN A 268 -24.39 40.62 -16.95
CA GLN A 268 -23.87 40.05 -18.23
C GLN A 268 -23.85 41.06 -19.43
N PRO A 269 -23.85 40.67 -20.74
CA PRO A 269 -23.19 39.61 -21.55
C PRO A 269 -22.50 40.20 -22.84
N ILE A 270 -22.23 39.36 -23.88
CA ILE A 270 -21.99 39.65 -25.33
C ILE A 270 -20.47 39.62 -25.71
N GLU A 271 -19.94 38.96 -26.75
CA GLU A 271 -20.45 38.36 -27.99
C GLU A 271 -19.50 37.26 -28.51
N LYS A 272 -20.03 36.33 -29.33
CA LYS A 272 -19.27 35.43 -30.19
C LYS A 272 -19.03 36.13 -31.52
N VAL A 273 -17.81 36.11 -32.06
CA VAL A 273 -17.63 36.40 -33.50
C VAL A 273 -16.62 35.45 -34.13
N SER A 274 -17.15 34.68 -35.07
CA SER A 274 -16.52 33.88 -36.10
C SER A 274 -15.70 34.73 -37.08
N VAL A 275 -14.46 34.31 -37.35
CA VAL A 275 -13.64 34.92 -38.41
C VAL A 275 -13.80 34.13 -39.71
N SER A 276 -14.58 34.71 -40.62
CA SER A 276 -14.54 34.46 -42.06
C SER A 276 -13.88 35.68 -42.69
N THR A 277 -12.76 35.49 -43.39
CA THR A 277 -12.16 36.56 -44.21
C THR A 277 -12.28 36.20 -45.68
N GLN A 278 -13.22 36.89 -46.30
CA GLN A 278 -13.44 36.99 -47.74
C GLN A 278 -12.23 37.62 -48.44
N THR A 279 -12.02 37.16 -49.66
CA THR A 279 -11.11 37.68 -50.67
C THR A 279 -11.49 39.12 -51.07
N LYS A 280 -10.56 40.07 -50.91
CA LYS A 280 -10.62 41.36 -51.60
C LYS A 280 -9.71 41.32 -52.82
N LYS A 281 -10.34 41.41 -54.00
CA LYS A 281 -9.69 41.80 -55.25
C LYS A 281 -9.18 43.24 -55.10
N LEU A 282 -7.89 43.44 -55.29
CA LEU A 282 -7.34 44.74 -55.67
C LEU A 282 -6.77 44.59 -57.08
N SER A 283 -7.42 45.29 -57.99
CA SER A 283 -6.97 45.63 -59.33
C SER A 283 -5.77 46.57 -59.21
N ALA A 284 -4.59 46.10 -59.62
CA ALA A 284 -3.43 46.95 -59.86
C ALA A 284 -3.16 46.99 -61.36
N SER A 285 -3.23 48.21 -61.88
CA SER A 285 -3.09 48.61 -63.27
C SER A 285 -1.70 48.28 -63.81
N SER A 286 -1.66 47.69 -65.00
CA SER A 286 -0.45 47.48 -65.79
C SER A 286 0.13 48.83 -66.23
N PRO A 287 1.42 49.14 -66.01
CA PRO A 287 2.03 50.31 -66.61
C PRO A 287 2.12 50.09 -68.13
N ARG A 288 1.36 50.89 -68.89
CA ARG A 288 1.63 51.10 -70.32
C ARG A 288 3.04 51.66 -70.47
N MET A 289 4.00 50.83 -70.86
CA MET A 289 5.25 51.33 -71.41
C MET A 289 5.00 51.81 -72.84
N LEU A 290 4.96 53.12 -73.00
CA LEU A 290 5.02 53.78 -74.29
C LEU A 290 6.34 53.40 -74.97
N HIS A 291 6.26 52.71 -76.11
CA HIS A 291 7.40 52.56 -77.02
C HIS A 291 7.73 53.94 -77.60
N ARG A 292 8.79 54.57 -77.08
CA ARG A 292 9.45 55.68 -77.75
C ARG A 292 10.30 55.09 -78.87
N SER A 293 9.77 55.12 -80.09
CA SER A 293 10.50 54.76 -81.30
C SER A 293 11.74 55.66 -81.43
N THR A 294 12.91 55.07 -81.20
CA THR A 294 14.18 55.66 -81.63
C THR A 294 14.49 55.02 -82.96
N GLN A 295 14.32 55.77 -84.04
CA GLN A 295 14.79 55.37 -85.37
C GLN A 295 16.32 55.39 -85.34
N THR A 296 16.94 54.26 -85.64
CA THR A 296 18.33 54.20 -86.11
C THR A 296 18.31 53.43 -87.42
N THR A 297 18.38 54.18 -88.52
CA THR A 297 18.70 53.67 -89.85
C THR A 297 20.23 53.53 -89.96
N ASN A 298 20.75 52.31 -90.02
CA ASN A 298 21.78 51.93 -90.98
C ASN A 298 22.18 50.45 -90.86
N ASP A 299 22.52 49.92 -92.03
CA ASP A 299 22.78 48.54 -92.36
C ASP A 299 23.91 47.89 -91.57
N GLY A 300 23.58 46.72 -91.02
CA GLY A 300 24.52 45.76 -90.45
C GLY A 300 23.75 44.49 -90.13
N VAL A 301 23.78 43.51 -91.04
CA VAL A 301 23.20 42.18 -90.83
C VAL A 301 23.85 41.54 -89.60
N CYS A 302 23.23 41.66 -88.42
CA CYS A 302 23.43 40.69 -87.35
C CYS A 302 22.69 39.43 -87.76
N GLN A 303 23.41 38.54 -88.44
CA GLN A 303 23.00 37.21 -88.86
C GLN A 303 22.36 36.44 -87.69
N SER A 304 21.03 36.46 -87.54
CA SER A 304 20.10 35.56 -86.80
C SER A 304 20.45 35.07 -85.38
N MET A 305 21.64 35.32 -84.84
CA MET A 305 22.21 34.64 -83.68
C MET A 305 22.26 35.54 -82.45
N CYS A 306 22.06 36.86 -82.58
CA CYS A 306 21.98 37.78 -81.45
C CYS A 306 20.59 37.76 -80.77
N HIS A 307 19.51 37.72 -81.56
CA HIS A 307 18.13 37.68 -81.05
C HIS A 307 17.80 36.37 -80.35
N ASP A 308 18.21 35.23 -80.91
CA ASP A 308 18.01 33.91 -80.29
C ASP A 308 18.81 33.74 -79.00
N LYS A 309 20.02 34.29 -78.95
CA LYS A 309 20.86 34.26 -77.74
C LYS A 309 20.29 35.13 -76.64
N TYR A 310 19.75 36.31 -76.96
CA TYR A 310 19.08 37.18 -75.98
C TYR A 310 17.75 36.58 -75.49
N THR A 311 16.96 35.99 -76.40
CA THR A 311 15.70 35.32 -76.07
C THR A 311 15.92 34.09 -75.18
N LYS A 312 16.95 33.30 -75.46
CA LYS A 312 17.36 32.16 -74.62
C LYS A 312 17.80 32.63 -73.22
N ILE A 313 18.66 33.64 -73.13
CA ILE A 313 19.10 34.20 -71.84
C ILE A 313 17.91 34.73 -71.03
N PHE A 314 16.95 35.40 -71.68
CA PHE A 314 15.75 35.90 -71.03
C PHE A 314 14.82 34.79 -70.54
N ASN A 315 14.61 33.74 -71.34
CA ASN A 315 13.82 32.57 -70.93
C ASN A 315 14.51 31.79 -69.80
N ASP A 316 15.83 31.57 -69.88
CA ASP A 316 16.62 30.93 -68.83
C ASP A 316 16.60 31.75 -67.53
N PHE A 317 16.56 33.08 -67.61
CA PHE A 317 16.41 33.95 -66.44
C PHE A 317 15.00 33.88 -65.85
N LYS A 318 13.96 33.87 -66.70
CA LYS A 318 12.56 33.72 -66.31
C LYS A 318 12.28 32.37 -65.64
N ASP A 319 12.85 31.29 -66.17
CA ASP A 319 12.70 29.94 -65.62
C ASP A 319 13.47 29.77 -64.31
N ARG A 320 14.66 30.37 -64.19
CA ARG A 320 15.37 30.47 -62.91
C ARG A 320 14.58 31.24 -61.87
N MET A 321 14.03 32.42 -62.22
CA MET A 321 13.16 33.20 -61.33
C MET A 321 11.92 32.43 -60.88
N LYS A 322 11.24 31.72 -61.79
CA LYS A 322 10.09 30.87 -61.44
C LYS A 322 10.48 29.70 -60.55
N SER A 323 11.60 29.05 -60.81
CA SER A 323 12.14 27.95 -60.00
C SER A 323 12.52 28.42 -58.60
N ASP A 324 13.19 29.56 -58.49
CA ASP A 324 13.58 30.17 -57.22
C ASP A 324 12.35 30.64 -56.43
N HIS A 325 11.37 31.28 -57.08
CA HIS A 325 10.12 31.67 -56.43
C HIS A 325 9.30 30.45 -55.96
N LYS A 326 9.25 29.37 -56.75
CA LYS A 326 8.61 28.11 -56.37
C LYS A 326 9.33 27.48 -55.18
N ARG A 327 10.67 27.40 -55.21
CA ARG A 327 11.48 26.84 -54.12
C ARG A 327 11.34 27.66 -52.84
N GLU A 328 11.32 28.97 -52.93
CA GLU A 328 11.15 29.86 -51.78
C GLU A 328 9.73 29.75 -51.20
N THR A 329 8.71 29.70 -52.06
CA THR A 329 7.33 29.46 -51.62
C THR A 329 7.19 28.10 -50.91
N GLU A 330 7.79 27.04 -51.48
CA GLU A 330 7.80 25.71 -50.86
C GLU A 330 8.56 25.70 -49.52
N ARG A 331 9.67 26.43 -49.41
CA ARG A 331 10.44 26.55 -48.17
C ARG A 331 9.63 27.27 -47.09
N VAL A 332 9.07 28.43 -47.40
CA VAL A 332 8.27 29.23 -46.46
C VAL A 332 7.03 28.46 -46.00
N VAL A 333 6.32 27.79 -46.92
CA VAL A 333 5.16 26.96 -46.56
C VAL A 333 5.57 25.80 -45.66
N ARG A 334 6.70 25.14 -45.94
CA ARG A 334 7.20 24.04 -45.11
C ARG A 334 7.55 24.51 -43.70
N GLU A 335 8.31 25.60 -43.58
CA GLU A 335 8.69 26.20 -42.30
C GLU A 335 7.46 26.65 -41.50
N ALA A 336 6.48 27.28 -42.16
CA ALA A 336 5.24 27.70 -41.51
C ALA A 336 4.40 26.52 -40.99
N LEU A 337 4.28 25.44 -41.79
CA LEU A 337 3.56 24.24 -41.37
C LEU A 337 4.29 23.50 -40.23
N GLU A 338 5.62 23.48 -40.23
CA GLU A 338 6.40 22.85 -39.17
C GLU A 338 6.32 23.65 -37.85
N LYS A 339 6.38 24.98 -37.93
CA LYS A 339 6.15 25.88 -36.79
C LYS A 339 4.74 25.68 -36.22
N LEU A 340 3.71 25.67 -37.07
CA LEU A 340 2.33 25.45 -36.64
C LEU A 340 2.15 24.06 -36.00
N ARG A 341 2.76 23.01 -36.56
CA ARG A 341 2.74 21.66 -35.94
C ARG A 341 3.38 21.66 -34.55
N SER A 342 4.51 22.34 -34.38
CA SER A 342 5.19 22.44 -33.08
C SER A 342 4.34 23.20 -32.05
N GLU A 343 3.69 24.29 -32.46
CA GLU A 343 2.82 25.08 -31.58
C GLU A 343 1.59 24.27 -31.14
N MET A 344 0.96 23.54 -32.08
CA MET A 344 -0.20 22.68 -31.78
C MET A 344 0.15 21.51 -30.86
N GLU A 345 1.32 20.86 -31.02
CA GLU A 345 1.74 19.79 -30.10
C GLU A 345 2.09 20.31 -28.70
N GLU A 346 2.69 21.49 -28.59
CA GLU A 346 2.95 22.09 -27.27
C GLU A 346 1.63 22.53 -26.60
N GLU A 347 0.69 23.11 -27.34
CA GLU A 347 -0.65 23.45 -26.80
C GLU A 347 -1.39 22.19 -26.33
N LYS A 348 -1.37 21.12 -27.12
CA LYS A 348 -1.92 19.81 -26.74
C LYS A 348 -1.24 19.27 -25.48
N ARG A 349 0.09 19.36 -25.39
CA ARG A 349 0.84 18.92 -24.20
C ARG A 349 0.45 19.73 -22.96
N GLN A 350 0.30 21.04 -23.09
CA GLN A 350 -0.16 21.91 -22.00
C GLN A 350 -1.60 21.59 -21.58
N ALA A 351 -2.50 21.36 -22.53
CA ALA A 351 -3.88 20.97 -22.24
C ALA A 351 -3.95 19.62 -21.50
N VAL A 352 -3.17 18.63 -21.93
CA VAL A 352 -3.05 17.33 -21.25
C VAL A 352 -2.49 17.50 -19.84
N ASN A 353 -1.39 18.24 -19.68
CA ASN A 353 -0.77 18.48 -18.37
C ASN A 353 -1.75 19.17 -17.41
N LYS A 354 -2.52 20.16 -17.88
CA LYS A 354 -3.54 20.85 -17.09
C LYS A 354 -4.68 19.91 -16.69
N ALA A 355 -5.16 19.06 -17.61
CA ALA A 355 -6.19 18.07 -17.32
C ALA A 355 -5.72 17.04 -16.28
N VAL A 356 -4.50 16.55 -16.40
CA VAL A 356 -3.88 15.61 -15.45
C VAL A 356 -3.71 16.26 -14.08
N ALA A 357 -3.20 17.49 -14.00
CA ALA A 357 -3.03 18.20 -12.73
C ALA A 357 -4.36 18.43 -12.02
N ASN A 358 -5.41 18.82 -12.76
CA ASN A 358 -6.76 18.98 -12.22
C ASN A 358 -7.32 17.66 -11.70
N MET A 359 -7.24 16.59 -12.50
CA MET A 359 -7.68 15.25 -12.12
C MET A 359 -6.95 14.76 -10.87
N GLN A 360 -5.62 14.93 -10.80
CA GLN A 360 -4.81 14.55 -9.65
C GLN A 360 -5.25 15.31 -8.39
N GLY A 361 -5.47 16.61 -8.48
CA GLY A 361 -5.95 17.41 -7.35
C GLY A 361 -7.34 16.99 -6.86
N GLU A 362 -8.26 16.62 -7.76
CA GLU A 362 -9.57 16.07 -7.37
C GLU A 362 -9.45 14.71 -6.68
N MET A 363 -8.59 13.82 -7.20
CA MET A 363 -8.33 12.51 -6.60
C MET A 363 -7.71 12.65 -5.21
N ASP A 364 -6.76 13.56 -5.02
CA ASP A 364 -6.11 13.80 -3.72
C ASP A 364 -7.09 14.38 -2.70
N ARG A 365 -7.98 15.30 -3.11
CA ARG A 365 -9.04 15.83 -2.24
C ARG A 365 -10.02 14.74 -1.80
N LYS A 366 -10.48 13.89 -2.73
CA LYS A 366 -11.36 12.75 -2.41
C LYS A 366 -10.67 11.75 -1.49
N CYS A 367 -9.40 11.44 -1.75
CA CYS A 367 -8.61 10.57 -0.90
C CYS A 367 -8.47 11.13 0.52
N LYS A 368 -8.16 12.42 0.65
CA LYS A 368 -8.07 13.10 1.95
C LYS A 368 -9.39 13.06 2.71
N GLN A 369 -10.51 13.37 2.05
CA GLN A 369 -11.84 13.35 2.66
C GLN A 369 -12.23 11.95 3.16
N VAL A 370 -12.01 10.91 2.36
CA VAL A 370 -12.28 9.52 2.77
C VAL A 370 -11.41 9.13 3.96
N LYS A 371 -10.13 9.50 3.94
CA LYS A 371 -9.20 9.21 5.02
C LYS A 371 -9.59 9.91 6.33
N GLU A 372 -10.02 11.16 6.27
CA GLU A 372 -10.47 11.92 7.44
C GLU A 372 -11.75 11.31 8.02
N LYS A 373 -12.73 10.98 7.17
CA LYS A 373 -13.95 10.30 7.61
C LYS A 373 -13.68 8.95 8.27
N CYS A 374 -12.81 8.13 7.70
CA CYS A 374 -12.44 6.85 8.32
C CYS A 374 -11.73 7.03 9.67
N LYS A 375 -10.94 8.10 9.84
CA LYS A 375 -10.31 8.41 11.13
C LYS A 375 -11.33 8.82 12.17
N GLU A 376 -12.31 9.64 11.80
CA GLU A 376 -13.39 10.05 12.70
C GLU A 376 -14.21 8.84 13.16
N GLU A 377 -14.62 7.98 12.23
CA GLU A 377 -15.33 6.73 12.53
C GLU A 377 -14.50 5.83 13.47
N PHE A 378 -13.19 5.73 13.24
CA PHE A 378 -12.29 4.96 14.10
C PHE A 378 -12.19 5.56 15.51
N VAL A 379 -12.04 6.88 15.62
CA VAL A 379 -11.96 7.56 16.93
C VAL A 379 -13.24 7.39 17.72
N GLU A 380 -14.41 7.50 17.07
CA GLU A 380 -15.69 7.26 17.73
C GLU A 380 -15.85 5.82 18.20
N GLU A 381 -15.37 4.84 17.44
CA GLU A 381 -15.40 3.44 17.89
C GLU A 381 -14.48 3.21 19.10
N ILE A 382 -13.29 3.82 19.11
CA ILE A 382 -12.39 3.76 20.27
C ILE A 382 -13.03 4.42 21.50
N LYS A 383 -13.72 5.55 21.35
CA LYS A 383 -14.45 6.18 22.45
C LYS A 383 -15.55 5.28 22.99
N LYS A 384 -16.34 4.65 22.11
CA LYS A 384 -17.37 3.67 22.52
C LYS A 384 -16.76 2.52 23.32
N LEU A 385 -15.70 1.89 22.81
CA LEU A 385 -15.00 0.82 23.53
C LEU A 385 -14.46 1.28 24.89
N ALA A 386 -13.91 2.50 24.97
CA ALA A 386 -13.43 3.07 26.22
C ALA A 386 -14.56 3.28 27.24
N THR A 387 -15.73 3.77 26.81
CA THR A 387 -16.90 3.94 27.68
C THR A 387 -17.46 2.60 28.16
N GLN A 388 -17.57 1.61 27.27
CA GLN A 388 -18.00 0.25 27.61
C GLN A 388 -17.05 -0.40 28.61
N HIS A 389 -15.74 -0.28 28.40
CA HIS A 389 -14.73 -0.78 29.32
C HIS A 389 -14.84 -0.10 30.70
N LYS A 390 -15.02 1.22 30.74
CA LYS A 390 -15.23 1.95 32.01
C LYS A 390 -16.47 1.45 32.76
N GLN A 391 -17.57 1.19 32.04
CA GLN A 391 -18.78 0.60 32.63
C GLN A 391 -18.52 -0.81 33.16
N LEU A 392 -17.82 -1.66 32.39
CA LEU A 392 -17.46 -3.03 32.80
C LEU A 392 -16.61 -3.00 34.07
N ILE A 393 -15.60 -2.15 34.14
CA ILE A 393 -14.77 -1.98 35.35
C ILE A 393 -15.61 -1.57 36.56
N SER A 394 -16.58 -0.66 36.38
CA SER A 394 -17.50 -0.26 37.46
C SER A 394 -18.36 -1.44 37.94
N GLN A 395 -18.87 -2.26 37.02
CA GLN A 395 -19.61 -3.48 37.35
C GLN A 395 -18.71 -4.51 38.07
N THR A 396 -17.47 -4.70 37.59
CA THR A 396 -16.48 -5.58 38.22
C THR A 396 -16.19 -5.16 39.66
N LYS A 397 -16.02 -3.86 39.93
CA LYS A 397 -15.77 -3.34 41.28
C LYS A 397 -16.91 -3.55 42.27
N LYS A 398 -18.14 -3.83 41.80
CA LYS A 398 -19.32 -4.07 42.64
C LYS A 398 -19.53 -5.53 43.03
N LYS A 399 -18.73 -6.44 42.48
CA LYS A 399 -18.84 -7.89 42.71
C LYS A 399 -17.59 -8.43 43.41
N GLN A 400 -17.72 -9.62 43.99
CA GLN A 400 -16.60 -10.38 44.53
C GLN A 400 -16.17 -11.43 43.52
N TRP A 401 -14.85 -11.65 43.41
CA TRP A 401 -14.27 -12.50 42.37
C TRP A 401 -13.39 -13.57 42.99
N CYS A 402 -13.38 -14.74 42.35
CA CYS A 402 -12.57 -15.88 42.74
C CYS A 402 -11.10 -15.53 42.51
N TYR A 403 -10.28 -15.60 43.56
CA TYR A 403 -8.86 -15.27 43.46
C TYR A 403 -8.09 -16.23 42.53
N ASN A 404 -8.59 -17.47 42.36
CA ASN A 404 -7.93 -18.50 41.56
C ASN A 404 -8.27 -18.42 40.06
N CYS A 405 -9.53 -18.17 39.71
CA CYS A 405 -10.01 -18.32 38.33
C CYS A 405 -10.81 -17.13 37.80
N GLU A 406 -10.91 -16.03 38.56
CA GLU A 406 -11.59 -14.78 38.17
C GLU A 406 -13.10 -14.87 37.89
N GLU A 407 -13.72 -16.04 38.12
CA GLU A 407 -15.18 -16.21 38.12
C GLU A 407 -15.82 -15.55 39.34
N GLU A 408 -17.11 -15.23 39.27
CA GLU A 408 -17.84 -14.61 40.40
C GLU A 408 -17.78 -15.51 41.66
N ALA A 409 -17.34 -14.92 42.77
CA ALA A 409 -17.11 -15.67 44.01
C ALA A 409 -18.40 -15.81 44.83
N MET A 410 -18.58 -17.00 45.42
CA MET A 410 -19.68 -17.31 46.34
C MET A 410 -19.21 -17.59 47.76
N TYR A 411 -17.96 -18.02 47.94
CA TYR A 411 -17.38 -18.42 49.22
C TYR A 411 -16.35 -17.39 49.68
N HIS A 412 -16.59 -16.76 50.82
CA HIS A 412 -15.64 -15.84 51.45
C HIS A 412 -14.63 -16.59 52.34
N CYS A 413 -13.35 -16.26 52.23
CA CYS A 413 -12.30 -16.79 53.11
C CYS A 413 -11.77 -15.73 54.09
N CYS A 414 -11.14 -14.67 53.58
CA CYS A 414 -10.67 -13.52 54.36
C CYS A 414 -10.53 -12.28 53.45
N TRP A 415 -10.02 -11.15 53.98
CA TRP A 415 -9.93 -9.89 53.23
C TRP A 415 -9.23 -10.06 51.88
N ASN A 416 -9.89 -9.60 50.81
CA ASN A 416 -9.43 -9.70 49.42
C ASN A 416 -9.15 -11.14 48.96
N THR A 417 -9.79 -12.16 49.56
CA THR A 417 -9.71 -13.55 49.09
C THR A 417 -11.05 -14.26 49.24
N SER A 418 -11.67 -14.49 48.09
CA SER A 418 -12.94 -15.21 47.93
C SER A 418 -12.81 -16.23 46.79
N TYR A 419 -13.72 -17.21 46.72
CA TYR A 419 -13.68 -18.32 45.75
C TYR A 419 -15.05 -18.62 45.16
N CYS A 420 -15.09 -19.09 43.91
CA CYS A 420 -16.32 -19.59 43.28
C CYS A 420 -16.65 -21.03 43.71
N SER A 421 -15.66 -21.81 44.14
CA SER A 421 -15.82 -23.23 44.51
C SER A 421 -14.77 -23.70 45.52
N ILE A 422 -15.08 -24.80 46.22
CA ILE A 422 -14.15 -25.47 47.15
C ILE A 422 -12.89 -25.95 46.41
N LYS A 423 -13.02 -26.39 45.14
CA LYS A 423 -11.90 -26.77 44.29
C LYS A 423 -10.90 -25.62 44.13
N CYS A 424 -11.38 -24.45 43.72
CA CYS A 424 -10.54 -23.25 43.59
C CYS A 424 -9.92 -22.82 44.92
N GLN A 425 -10.65 -22.98 46.03
CA GLN A 425 -10.12 -22.73 47.36
C GLN A 425 -8.95 -23.65 47.69
N GLN A 426 -9.09 -24.97 47.47
CA GLN A 426 -8.02 -25.94 47.75
C GLN A 426 -6.79 -25.72 46.87
N GLU A 427 -6.98 -25.44 45.58
CA GLU A 427 -5.89 -25.13 44.64
C GLU A 427 -5.08 -23.92 45.12
N HIS A 428 -5.75 -22.78 45.38
CA HIS A 428 -5.08 -21.59 45.88
C HIS A 428 -4.50 -21.79 47.29
N TRP A 429 -5.17 -22.59 48.15
CA TRP A 429 -4.70 -22.95 49.49
C TRP A 429 -3.36 -23.66 49.46
N HIS A 430 -3.23 -24.70 48.64
CA HIS A 430 -2.00 -25.47 48.52
C HIS A 430 -0.89 -24.68 47.82
N ALA A 431 -1.25 -23.83 46.86
CA ALA A 431 -0.31 -22.96 46.14
C ALA A 431 0.32 -21.90 47.06
N GLU A 432 -0.49 -21.05 47.70
CA GLU A 432 0.05 -19.94 48.49
C GLU A 432 -0.82 -19.50 49.69
N HIS A 433 -2.15 -19.59 49.61
CA HIS A 433 -3.04 -18.95 50.59
C HIS A 433 -2.88 -19.51 52.01
N LYS A 434 -2.47 -20.78 52.17
CA LYS A 434 -2.26 -21.39 53.50
C LYS A 434 -1.29 -20.62 54.41
N ARG A 435 -0.34 -19.88 53.83
CA ARG A 435 0.67 -19.10 54.57
C ARG A 435 0.25 -17.67 54.85
N THR A 436 -0.76 -17.17 54.14
CA THR A 436 -1.17 -15.76 54.15
C THR A 436 -2.61 -15.57 54.62
N CYS A 437 -3.36 -16.65 54.83
CA CYS A 437 -4.74 -16.62 55.30
C CYS A 437 -4.86 -15.89 56.63
N ARG A 438 -5.79 -14.92 56.68
CA ARG A 438 -6.08 -14.10 57.87
C ARG A 438 -7.38 -14.48 58.57
N ARG A 439 -8.02 -15.58 58.15
CA ARG A 439 -9.23 -16.08 58.81
C ARG A 439 -8.84 -16.53 60.21
N LYS A 440 -9.46 -15.93 61.24
CA LYS A 440 -9.27 -16.37 62.63
C LYS A 440 -9.68 -17.84 62.75
N ARG A 441 -8.88 -18.63 63.46
CA ARG A 441 -9.17 -20.03 63.78
C ARG A 441 -10.34 -20.13 64.73
#